data_AF-A0A9P1I183-F1
#
_entry.id   AF-A0A9P1I183-F1
#
_cell.length_a   1.000
_cell.length_b   1.000
_cell.length_c   1.000
_cell.angle_alpha   90.00
_cell.angle_beta   90.00
_cell.angle_gamma   90.00
#
_symmetry.space_group_name_H-M   'P 1'
#
loop_
_entity.id
_entity.type
_entity.pdbx_description
1 polymer ?
#
loop_
_entity_poly.entity_id
_entity_poly.type
_entity_poly.pdbx_seq_one_letter_code
_entity_poly.pdbx_strand_id
1 'polypeptide(L)'
;MLAKAVKQYHEKTCIRFVPRAAGESDYLFIGKVDGCFSEVGRTSGVQVLSLDNGCMEYATIIHEMMHVVGFYHEHERWDRDNFIDIIWQNIDRGALDQFGKVDLSKTSYYGQPYDYKSILHYDSLAFSKNGFPTMLPKQKSAAIGNAKDFSDVDLAKINRMYSCDRKELTAPFARAQHSVAIYAPSAHKYDDRPKLPSAYYGNMDGYSNSGKQHTGRVECEDKITVCWWSADRCRSPNIASMMMTLCPKTCRFC
;
A
#
# COMPACT_ATOMS: atom_id res chain seq x y z
N MET A 1 -15.91 11.82 6.75
CA MET A 1 -15.25 11.36 5.52
C MET A 1 -15.19 9.83 5.40
N LEU A 2 -14.77 9.09 6.43
CA LEU A 2 -14.68 7.61 6.36
C LEU A 2 -15.96 6.91 5.88
N ALA A 3 -17.12 7.22 6.47
CA ALA A 3 -18.39 6.62 6.05
C ALA A 3 -18.73 6.88 4.57
N LYS A 4 -18.34 8.05 4.04
CA LYS A 4 -18.51 8.40 2.62
C LYS A 4 -17.60 7.54 1.73
N ALA A 5 -16.34 7.33 2.13
CA ALA A 5 -15.41 6.47 1.41
C ALA A 5 -15.90 5.01 1.41
N VAL A 6 -16.32 4.49 2.57
CA VAL A 6 -16.91 3.14 2.69
C VAL A 6 -18.13 2.98 1.78
N LYS A 7 -19.04 3.96 1.76
CA LYS A 7 -20.21 3.96 0.86
C LYS A 7 -19.81 3.85 -0.61
N GLN A 8 -18.72 4.50 -1.03
CA GLN A 8 -18.27 4.48 -2.42
C GLN A 8 -17.72 3.12 -2.84
N TYR A 9 -17.00 2.42 -1.96
CA TYR A 9 -16.67 1.01 -2.16
C TYR A 9 -17.92 0.15 -2.28
N HIS A 10 -18.90 0.34 -1.40
CA HIS A 10 -20.14 -0.45 -1.40
C HIS A 10 -20.96 -0.26 -2.68
N GLU A 11 -21.02 0.96 -3.21
CA GLU A 11 -21.82 1.31 -4.39
C GLU A 11 -21.16 0.92 -5.72
N LYS A 12 -19.83 1.02 -5.82
CA LYS A 12 -19.10 0.86 -7.09
C LYS A 12 -18.41 -0.50 -7.25
N THR A 13 -18.36 -1.30 -6.18
CA THR A 13 -17.69 -2.60 -6.16
C THR A 13 -18.51 -3.62 -5.37
N CYS A 14 -18.08 -4.88 -5.37
CA CYS A 14 -18.64 -5.92 -4.50
C CYS A 14 -17.99 -5.98 -3.10
N ILE A 15 -17.01 -5.12 -2.80
CA ILE A 15 -16.31 -5.10 -1.51
C ILE A 15 -17.22 -4.51 -0.43
N ARG A 16 -17.26 -5.15 0.74
CA ARG A 16 -18.07 -4.72 1.89
C ARG A 16 -17.20 -4.61 3.14
N PHE A 17 -16.92 -3.38 3.55
CA PHE A 17 -16.40 -3.08 4.88
C PHE A 17 -17.56 -3.17 5.89
N VAL A 18 -17.43 -4.07 6.86
CA VAL A 18 -18.45 -4.34 7.89
C VAL A 18 -17.81 -4.26 9.29
N PRO A 19 -18.58 -3.93 10.35
CA PRO A 19 -18.08 -4.03 11.71
C PRO A 19 -17.61 -5.45 12.01
N ARG A 20 -16.45 -5.56 12.64
CA ARG A 20 -15.85 -6.85 13.01
C ARG A 20 -16.81 -7.67 13.88
N ALA A 21 -17.03 -8.93 13.53
CA ALA A 21 -17.76 -9.90 14.34
C ALA A 21 -16.83 -10.65 15.32
N ALA A 22 -17.41 -11.16 16.40
CA ALA A 22 -16.67 -12.02 17.33
C ALA A 22 -16.19 -13.29 16.59
N GLY A 23 -14.90 -13.61 16.72
CA GLY A 23 -14.28 -14.77 16.07
C GLY A 23 -13.57 -14.48 14.75
N GLU A 24 -13.73 -13.28 14.17
CA GLU A 24 -12.92 -12.88 13.00
C GLU A 24 -11.48 -12.59 13.45
N SER A 25 -10.55 -13.46 13.02
CA SER A 25 -9.13 -13.35 13.36
C SER A 25 -8.45 -12.19 12.63
N ASP A 26 -8.81 -12.00 11.36
CA ASP A 26 -8.19 -11.02 10.48
C ASP A 26 -9.14 -9.84 10.32
N TYR A 27 -8.69 -8.63 10.69
CA TYR A 27 -9.53 -7.45 10.64
C TYR A 27 -8.71 -6.17 10.53
N LEU A 28 -9.37 -5.13 10.01
CA LEU A 28 -8.80 -3.80 9.89
C LEU A 28 -9.05 -2.98 11.16
N PHE A 29 -7.99 -2.55 11.83
CA PHE A 29 -8.02 -1.48 12.82
C PHE A 29 -7.84 -0.15 12.10
N ILE A 30 -8.89 0.69 12.14
CA ILE A 30 -8.86 2.04 11.57
C ILE A 30 -8.69 3.04 12.71
N GLY A 31 -7.60 3.81 12.70
CA GLY A 31 -7.31 4.74 13.78
C GLY A 31 -6.22 5.75 13.47
N LYS A 32 -6.03 6.70 14.38
CA LYS A 32 -4.95 7.69 14.31
C LYS A 32 -3.68 7.07 14.89
N VAL A 33 -2.70 6.76 14.04
CA VAL A 33 -1.44 6.13 14.46
C VAL A 33 -0.25 6.98 14.05
N ASP A 34 -0.06 7.13 12.75
CA ASP A 34 0.98 7.96 12.17
C ASP A 34 0.68 8.24 10.71
N GLY A 35 0.62 9.52 10.32
CA GLY A 35 0.37 9.88 8.93
C GLY A 35 -0.84 9.12 8.32
N CYS A 36 -0.73 8.87 7.02
CA CYS A 36 -1.72 8.12 6.24
C CYS A 36 -1.01 6.90 5.66
N PHE A 37 -1.43 5.69 6.05
CA PHE A 37 -0.86 4.46 5.48
C PHE A 37 -1.77 3.25 5.70
N SER A 38 -1.58 2.23 4.88
CA SER A 38 -1.94 0.84 5.18
C SER A 38 -0.99 -0.14 4.52
N GLU A 39 -0.94 -1.37 5.04
CA GLU A 39 -0.34 -2.50 4.33
C GLU A 39 -1.14 -2.83 3.06
N VAL A 40 -0.48 -3.40 2.05
CA VAL A 40 -1.13 -3.77 0.80
C VAL A 40 -1.73 -5.17 0.88
N GLY A 41 -3.05 -5.27 0.73
CA GLY A 41 -3.82 -6.51 0.77
C GLY A 41 -4.10 -7.01 2.18
N ARG A 42 -4.69 -8.21 2.29
CA ARG A 42 -5.04 -8.83 3.57
C ARG A 42 -3.77 -9.34 4.28
N THR A 43 -3.52 -8.84 5.48
CA THR A 43 -2.54 -9.44 6.41
C THR A 43 -3.21 -10.41 7.39
N SER A 44 -2.42 -11.29 8.01
CA SER A 44 -2.90 -12.15 9.11
C SER A 44 -3.09 -11.32 10.38
N GLY A 45 -4.18 -11.55 11.11
CA GLY A 45 -4.46 -10.84 12.37
C GLY A 45 -4.90 -9.39 12.18
N VAL A 46 -4.37 -8.49 13.02
CA VAL A 46 -4.76 -7.08 12.99
C VAL A 46 -3.99 -6.36 11.89
N GLN A 47 -4.70 -5.74 10.95
CA GLN A 47 -4.12 -4.83 9.96
C GLN A 47 -4.41 -3.39 10.36
N VAL A 48 -3.44 -2.49 10.27
CA VAL A 48 -3.65 -1.08 10.59
C VAL A 48 -3.94 -0.29 9.31
N LEU A 49 -5.01 0.49 9.35
CA LEU A 49 -5.25 1.62 8.45
C LEU A 49 -5.11 2.90 9.28
N SER A 50 -3.99 3.60 9.09
CA SER A 50 -3.74 4.86 9.78
C SER A 50 -4.37 6.02 9.03
N LEU A 51 -5.21 6.78 9.74
CA LEU A 51 -5.83 8.00 9.26
C LEU A 51 -5.67 9.08 10.32
N ASP A 52 -4.47 9.65 10.44
CA ASP A 52 -4.21 10.75 11.37
C ASP A 52 -4.95 12.04 10.97
N ASN A 53 -4.85 13.10 11.77
CA ASN A 53 -5.62 14.34 11.60
C ASN A 53 -5.54 14.94 10.19
N GLY A 54 -4.38 14.86 9.54
CA GLY A 54 -4.16 15.35 8.17
C GLY A 54 -4.71 14.44 7.06
N CYS A 55 -5.17 13.24 7.41
CA CYS A 55 -5.59 12.19 6.47
C CYS A 55 -7.11 12.09 6.34
N MET A 56 -7.87 12.88 7.10
CA MET A 56 -9.33 12.81 7.17
C MET A 56 -10.03 13.45 5.95
N GLU A 57 -9.43 13.31 4.78
CA GLU A 57 -9.93 13.74 3.48
C GLU A 57 -10.50 12.56 2.69
N TYR A 58 -11.58 12.80 1.94
CA TYR A 58 -12.25 11.73 1.20
C TYR A 58 -11.29 10.96 0.26
N ALA A 59 -10.50 11.67 -0.53
CA ALA A 59 -9.60 11.07 -1.51
C ALA A 59 -8.48 10.25 -0.83
N THR A 60 -7.89 10.78 0.25
CA THR A 60 -6.87 10.08 1.04
C THR A 60 -7.44 8.80 1.64
N ILE A 61 -8.65 8.82 2.20
CA ILE A 61 -9.24 7.61 2.75
C ILE A 61 -9.51 6.57 1.66
N ILE A 62 -9.98 6.97 0.48
CA ILE A 62 -10.14 6.07 -0.67
C ILE A 62 -8.79 5.44 -1.08
N HIS A 63 -7.73 6.25 -1.14
CA HIS A 63 -6.36 5.82 -1.44
C HIS A 63 -5.86 4.78 -0.44
N GLU A 64 -5.94 5.06 0.86
CA GLU A 64 -5.47 4.10 1.86
C GLU A 64 -6.30 2.80 1.87
N MET A 65 -7.61 2.91 1.62
CA MET A 65 -8.46 1.73 1.45
C MET A 65 -8.12 0.95 0.16
N MET A 66 -7.57 1.59 -0.88
CA MET A 66 -7.11 0.90 -2.08
C MET A 66 -5.92 -0.01 -1.76
N HIS A 67 -5.03 0.42 -0.86
CA HIS A 67 -3.96 -0.43 -0.32
C HIS A 67 -4.54 -1.62 0.44
N VAL A 68 -5.50 -1.39 1.33
CA VAL A 68 -6.17 -2.49 2.07
C VAL A 68 -6.74 -3.55 1.14
N VAL A 69 -7.35 -3.15 0.01
CA VAL A 69 -7.92 -4.09 -0.97
C VAL A 69 -6.89 -4.63 -1.97
N GLY A 70 -5.60 -4.35 -1.79
CA GLY A 70 -4.50 -5.06 -2.46
C GLY A 70 -3.84 -4.35 -3.63
N PHE A 71 -3.97 -3.04 -3.76
CA PHE A 71 -3.32 -2.29 -4.84
C PHE A 71 -2.11 -1.48 -4.35
N TYR A 72 -1.02 -1.57 -5.10
CA TYR A 72 0.19 -0.75 -4.97
C TYR A 72 0.04 0.58 -5.72
N HIS A 73 0.96 1.52 -5.53
CA HIS A 73 0.89 2.79 -6.26
C HIS A 73 1.04 2.60 -7.77
N GLU A 74 0.37 3.44 -8.56
CA GLU A 74 0.37 3.28 -10.02
C GLU A 74 1.77 3.48 -10.63
N HIS A 75 2.60 4.34 -10.02
CA HIS A 75 3.98 4.59 -10.48
C HIS A 75 4.94 3.45 -10.14
N GLU A 76 4.52 2.48 -9.33
CA GLU A 76 5.30 1.29 -8.98
C GLU A 76 5.07 0.13 -9.96
N ARG A 77 4.19 0.30 -10.96
CA ARG A 77 3.99 -0.73 -11.98
C ARG A 77 5.30 -1.10 -12.67
N TRP A 78 5.43 -2.39 -13.01
CA TRP A 78 6.62 -2.90 -13.71
C TRP A 78 6.84 -2.23 -15.09
N ASP A 79 5.77 -1.79 -15.76
CA ASP A 79 5.77 -1.14 -17.07
C ASP A 79 5.80 0.40 -17.01
N ARG A 80 5.94 1.00 -15.82
CA ARG A 80 5.80 2.45 -15.58
C ARG A 80 6.76 3.31 -16.41
N ASP A 81 7.95 2.83 -16.72
CA ASP A 81 8.95 3.59 -17.49
C ASP A 81 8.52 3.84 -18.96
N ASN A 82 7.45 3.21 -19.45
CA ASN A 82 6.84 3.55 -20.74
C ASN A 82 5.95 4.80 -20.65
N PHE A 83 5.58 5.23 -19.45
CA PHE A 83 4.54 6.23 -19.19
C PHE A 83 5.07 7.44 -18.41
N ILE A 84 6.02 7.23 -17.51
CA ILE A 84 6.60 8.27 -16.66
C ILE A 84 8.13 8.20 -16.67
N ASP A 85 8.76 9.33 -16.41
CA ASP A 85 10.20 9.42 -16.11
C ASP A 85 10.38 9.69 -14.62
N ILE A 86 11.19 8.87 -13.94
CA ILE A 86 11.62 9.12 -12.56
C ILE A 86 12.91 9.93 -12.56
N ILE A 87 12.89 11.05 -11.85
CA ILE A 87 13.99 12.01 -11.74
C ILE A 87 14.70 11.76 -10.41
N TRP A 88 15.49 10.67 -10.38
CA TRP A 88 16.14 10.15 -9.18
C TRP A 88 16.97 11.19 -8.41
N GLN A 89 17.61 12.13 -9.12
CA GLN A 89 18.40 13.19 -8.49
C GLN A 89 17.57 14.16 -7.64
N ASN A 90 16.25 14.26 -7.84
CA ASN A 90 15.37 15.15 -7.09
C ASN A 90 14.72 14.46 -5.87
N ILE A 91 14.77 13.12 -5.79
CA ILE A 91 14.18 12.35 -4.70
C ILE A 91 15.05 12.46 -3.43
N ASP A 92 14.40 12.56 -2.27
CA ASP A 92 15.03 12.44 -0.96
C ASP A 92 15.74 11.08 -0.82
N ARG A 93 16.96 11.07 -0.30
CA ARG A 93 17.76 9.84 -0.22
C ARG A 93 17.09 8.76 0.62
N GLY A 94 16.34 9.15 1.65
CA GLY A 94 15.62 8.25 2.55
C GLY A 94 14.33 7.68 1.96
N ALA A 95 13.91 8.13 0.77
CA ALA A 95 12.66 7.73 0.12
C ALA A 95 12.87 7.07 -1.25
N LEU A 96 14.11 6.70 -1.61
CA LEU A 96 14.41 6.09 -2.92
C LEU A 96 13.68 4.77 -3.14
N ASP A 97 13.44 4.01 -2.07
CA ASP A 97 12.69 2.76 -2.07
C ASP A 97 11.21 2.96 -2.41
N GLN A 98 10.62 4.14 -2.15
CA GLN A 98 9.23 4.50 -2.47
C GLN A 98 8.96 4.64 -3.99
N PHE A 99 10.01 4.59 -4.82
CA PHE A 99 9.93 4.66 -6.28
C PHE A 99 10.34 3.35 -6.96
N GLY A 100 10.56 2.29 -6.18
CA GLY A 100 10.82 0.95 -6.68
C GLY A 100 9.65 0.43 -7.52
N LYS A 101 9.95 -0.48 -8.45
CA LYS A 101 8.89 -1.22 -9.15
C LYS A 101 8.49 -2.43 -8.32
N VAL A 102 7.20 -2.73 -8.28
CA VAL A 102 6.68 -3.94 -7.66
C VAL A 102 6.76 -5.09 -8.67
N ASP A 103 7.33 -6.20 -8.22
CA ASP A 103 7.49 -7.42 -9.02
C ASP A 103 6.14 -8.03 -9.41
N LEU A 104 6.03 -8.55 -10.64
CA LEU A 104 4.81 -9.14 -11.17
C LEU A 104 4.36 -10.43 -10.45
N SER A 105 5.19 -11.03 -9.60
CA SER A 105 4.77 -12.09 -8.68
C SER A 105 3.88 -11.58 -7.54
N LYS A 106 3.91 -10.27 -7.25
CA LYS A 106 3.14 -9.62 -6.18
C LYS A 106 1.99 -8.76 -6.71
N THR A 107 2.06 -8.32 -7.97
CA THR A 107 1.08 -7.40 -8.56
C THR A 107 0.63 -7.86 -9.95
N SER A 108 -0.56 -7.41 -10.35
CA SER A 108 -1.14 -7.63 -11.67
C SER A 108 -1.81 -6.35 -12.15
N TYR A 109 -1.74 -6.09 -13.46
CA TYR A 109 -2.45 -4.96 -14.05
C TYR A 109 -3.92 -5.26 -14.34
N TYR A 110 -4.33 -6.54 -14.18
CA TYR A 110 -5.67 -6.99 -14.50
C TYR A 110 -6.11 -6.62 -15.93
N GLY A 111 -5.14 -6.59 -16.86
CA GLY A 111 -5.35 -6.20 -18.26
C GLY A 111 -5.72 -4.73 -18.47
N GLN A 112 -5.54 -3.88 -17.47
CA GLN A 112 -5.85 -2.46 -17.56
C GLN A 112 -4.65 -1.62 -18.01
N PRO A 113 -4.87 -0.51 -18.75
CA PRO A 113 -3.81 0.40 -19.15
C PRO A 113 -3.18 1.09 -17.93
N TYR A 114 -2.03 1.74 -18.14
CA TYR A 114 -1.46 2.65 -17.16
C TYR A 114 -2.37 3.87 -16.97
N ASP A 115 -2.65 4.23 -15.74
CA ASP A 115 -3.62 5.28 -15.43
C ASP A 115 -3.02 6.47 -14.67
N TYR A 116 -2.68 7.52 -15.40
CA TYR A 116 -2.22 8.79 -14.81
C TYR A 116 -3.24 9.43 -13.84
N LYS A 117 -4.53 9.09 -13.95
CA LYS A 117 -5.61 9.63 -13.12
C LYS A 117 -5.94 8.76 -11.93
N SER A 118 -5.24 7.64 -11.74
CA SER A 118 -5.50 6.72 -10.63
C SER A 118 -5.38 7.47 -9.30
N ILE A 119 -6.26 7.14 -8.36
CA ILE A 119 -6.16 7.64 -6.98
C ILE A 119 -4.86 7.20 -6.31
N LEU A 120 -4.23 6.13 -6.82
CA LEU A 120 -2.97 5.58 -6.34
C LEU A 120 -1.74 6.15 -7.05
N HIS A 121 -1.89 7.12 -7.96
CA HIS A 121 -0.73 7.73 -8.59
C HIS A 121 -0.18 8.86 -7.71
N TYR A 122 1.10 8.82 -7.37
CA TYR A 122 1.76 9.95 -6.70
C TYR A 122 1.74 11.22 -7.56
N ASP A 123 1.78 12.37 -6.89
CA ASP A 123 2.01 13.65 -7.57
C ASP A 123 3.47 13.80 -8.00
N SER A 124 3.73 14.80 -8.85
CA SER A 124 5.06 15.02 -9.44
C SER A 124 6.13 15.46 -8.43
N LEU A 125 5.75 15.94 -7.25
CA LEU A 125 6.64 16.48 -6.21
C LEU A 125 6.81 15.53 -5.02
N ALA A 126 6.18 14.35 -5.05
CA ALA A 126 6.29 13.34 -3.99
C ALA A 126 7.76 13.11 -3.62
N PHE A 127 8.06 13.22 -2.32
CA PHE A 127 9.40 13.05 -1.74
C PHE A 127 10.52 13.89 -2.40
N SER A 128 10.19 15.05 -2.95
CA SER A 128 11.19 15.99 -3.50
C SER A 128 12.03 16.60 -2.39
N LYS A 129 13.37 16.54 -2.53
CA LYS A 129 14.29 17.20 -1.58
C LYS A 129 14.63 18.64 -1.95
N ASN A 130 14.24 19.09 -3.14
CA ASN A 130 14.68 20.36 -3.72
C ASN A 130 13.54 21.18 -4.34
N GLY A 131 12.29 20.74 -4.15
CA GLY A 131 11.10 21.42 -4.69
C GLY A 131 10.91 21.23 -6.20
N PHE A 132 11.75 20.45 -6.86
CA PHE A 132 11.61 20.11 -8.28
C PHE A 132 10.90 18.75 -8.45
N PRO A 133 10.26 18.50 -9.61
CA PRO A 133 9.59 17.24 -9.87
C PRO A 133 10.51 16.02 -9.69
N THR A 134 10.02 15.01 -8.98
CA THR A 134 10.62 13.66 -8.87
C THR A 134 10.10 12.73 -9.95
N MET A 135 8.99 13.08 -10.59
CA MET A 135 8.35 12.27 -11.61
C MET A 135 7.62 13.15 -12.63
N LEU A 136 7.73 12.81 -13.92
CA LEU A 136 7.05 13.51 -15.01
C LEU A 136 6.33 12.52 -15.94
N PRO A 137 5.06 12.80 -16.33
CA PRO A 137 4.39 12.05 -17.39
C PRO A 137 5.04 12.27 -18.76
N LYS A 138 5.20 11.19 -19.53
CA LYS A 138 5.64 11.24 -20.93
C LYS A 138 4.57 11.81 -21.84
N GLN A 139 3.30 11.61 -21.48
CA GLN A 139 2.19 12.24 -22.17
C GLN A 139 2.07 13.71 -21.75
N LYS A 140 2.33 14.65 -22.67
CA LYS A 140 2.39 16.10 -22.41
C LYS A 140 1.16 16.69 -21.71
N SER A 141 -0.03 16.15 -21.95
CA SER A 141 -1.28 16.64 -21.37
C SER A 141 -1.72 15.88 -20.11
N ALA A 142 -0.97 14.88 -19.68
CA ALA A 142 -1.32 14.09 -18.51
C ALA A 142 -0.93 14.86 -17.23
N ALA A 143 -1.85 14.85 -16.27
CA ALA A 143 -1.60 15.30 -14.90
C ALA A 143 -1.71 14.09 -13.97
N ILE A 144 -0.86 14.05 -12.95
CA ILE A 144 -0.76 12.96 -11.98
C ILE A 144 -0.98 13.48 -10.55
N GLY A 145 -1.41 12.61 -9.64
CA GLY A 145 -1.55 12.92 -8.20
C GLY A 145 -2.66 13.92 -7.82
N ASN A 146 -3.62 14.16 -8.71
CA ASN A 146 -4.71 15.11 -8.47
C ASN A 146 -6.10 14.47 -8.36
N ALA A 147 -6.15 13.13 -8.30
CA ALA A 147 -7.39 12.37 -8.21
C ALA A 147 -8.21 12.76 -6.98
N LYS A 148 -9.54 12.82 -7.15
CA LYS A 148 -10.49 13.15 -6.07
C LYS A 148 -11.41 11.99 -5.72
N ASP A 149 -11.39 10.93 -6.52
CA ASP A 149 -12.15 9.71 -6.40
C ASP A 149 -11.45 8.62 -7.23
N PHE A 150 -11.94 7.39 -7.20
CA PHE A 150 -11.49 6.34 -8.11
C PHE A 150 -11.55 6.80 -9.56
N SER A 151 -10.56 6.41 -10.36
CA SER A 151 -10.72 6.39 -11.80
C SER A 151 -11.56 5.19 -12.26
N ASP A 152 -11.99 5.21 -13.52
CA ASP A 152 -12.64 4.04 -14.14
C ASP A 152 -11.70 2.82 -14.16
N VAL A 153 -10.39 3.05 -14.29
CA VAL A 153 -9.37 1.99 -14.29
C VAL A 153 -9.17 1.41 -12.89
N ASP A 154 -9.19 2.24 -11.83
CA ASP A 154 -9.15 1.77 -10.44
C ASP A 154 -10.31 0.79 -10.18
N LEU A 155 -11.54 1.18 -10.53
CA LEU A 155 -12.72 0.34 -10.37
C LEU A 155 -12.66 -0.92 -11.23
N ALA A 156 -12.17 -0.82 -12.46
CA ALA A 156 -12.00 -1.99 -13.34
C ALA A 156 -11.00 -3.00 -12.76
N LYS A 157 -9.90 -2.53 -12.16
CA LYS A 157 -8.93 -3.38 -11.47
C LYS A 157 -9.55 -4.05 -10.24
N ILE A 158 -10.21 -3.31 -9.36
CA ILE A 158 -10.87 -3.87 -8.15
C ILE A 158 -11.89 -4.94 -8.55
N ASN A 159 -12.82 -4.58 -9.45
CA ASN A 159 -13.91 -5.47 -9.84
C ASN A 159 -13.41 -6.72 -10.56
N ARG A 160 -12.29 -6.62 -11.29
CA ARG A 160 -11.65 -7.79 -11.89
C ARG A 160 -10.92 -8.66 -10.88
N MET A 161 -10.16 -8.06 -9.95
CA MET A 161 -9.42 -8.78 -8.91
C MET A 161 -10.36 -9.59 -8.02
N TYR A 162 -11.45 -8.96 -7.55
CA TYR A 162 -12.41 -9.58 -6.65
C TYR A 162 -13.51 -10.36 -7.36
N SER A 163 -13.41 -10.51 -8.68
CA SER A 163 -14.44 -11.18 -9.50
C SER A 163 -15.84 -10.64 -9.20
N CYS A 164 -15.96 -9.33 -9.04
CA CYS A 164 -17.25 -8.69 -8.81
C CYS A 164 -18.13 -8.95 -10.03
N ASP A 165 -19.12 -9.81 -9.85
CA ASP A 165 -20.08 -10.10 -10.90
C ASP A 165 -20.76 -8.79 -11.30
N ARG A 166 -20.69 -8.43 -12.59
CA ARG A 166 -21.46 -7.29 -13.11
C ARG A 166 -22.97 -7.45 -12.88
N LYS A 167 -23.43 -8.65 -12.51
CA LYS A 167 -24.82 -8.93 -12.12
C LYS A 167 -25.24 -8.27 -10.80
N GLU A 168 -24.29 -7.93 -9.93
CA GLU A 168 -24.56 -7.12 -8.72
C GLU A 168 -24.57 -5.62 -9.03
N LEU A 169 -24.09 -5.21 -10.21
CA LEU A 169 -24.14 -3.83 -10.70
C LEU A 169 -25.34 -3.55 -11.62
N THR A 170 -26.23 -4.55 -11.81
CA THR A 170 -27.68 -4.49 -12.09
C THR A 170 -28.15 -5.90 -12.48
N ALA A 171 -29.20 -6.44 -11.87
CA ALA A 171 -29.93 -7.54 -12.49
C ALA A 171 -30.44 -7.10 -13.87
N PRO A 172 -30.70 -8.02 -14.82
CA PRO A 172 -29.90 -9.13 -15.33
C PRO A 172 -29.57 -8.92 -16.83
N PHE A 173 -28.45 -9.40 -17.39
CA PHE A 173 -28.41 -9.96 -18.77
C PHE A 173 -27.11 -10.74 -19.04
N ALA A 174 -27.27 -11.75 -19.91
CA ALA A 174 -26.43 -12.89 -20.29
C ALA A 174 -24.96 -12.57 -20.70
N ARG A 175 -23.95 -13.34 -20.26
CA ARG A 175 -23.44 -14.67 -20.70
C ARG A 175 -22.59 -14.64 -21.99
N ALA A 176 -21.29 -14.94 -21.85
CA ALA A 176 -20.42 -15.74 -22.73
C ALA A 176 -18.99 -15.74 -22.10
N GLN A 177 -18.51 -16.80 -21.44
CA GLN A 177 -17.96 -18.09 -21.90
C GLN A 177 -16.52 -18.07 -22.48
N HIS A 178 -15.70 -18.99 -21.91
CA HIS A 178 -14.39 -19.58 -22.32
C HIS A 178 -13.10 -18.86 -21.84
N SER A 179 -12.38 -19.38 -20.82
CA SER A 179 -11.34 -20.46 -20.81
C SER A 179 -10.08 -20.07 -21.60
N VAL A 180 -8.83 -20.12 -21.12
CA VAL A 180 -8.05 -21.27 -20.60
C VAL A 180 -6.83 -20.73 -19.79
N ALA A 181 -6.27 -21.60 -18.96
CA ALA A 181 -5.16 -21.42 -18.03
C ALA A 181 -3.73 -21.40 -18.67
N ILE A 182 -2.74 -21.28 -17.75
CA ILE A 182 -1.35 -21.78 -17.77
C ILE A 182 -0.24 -20.76 -18.10
N TYR A 183 0.51 -20.30 -17.09
CA TYR A 183 1.91 -20.71 -16.82
C TYR A 183 2.47 -20.07 -15.53
N ALA A 184 3.16 -20.88 -14.71
CA ALA A 184 3.97 -20.43 -13.58
C ALA A 184 5.37 -20.01 -14.05
N PRO A 185 6.02 -19.00 -13.43
CA PRO A 185 7.29 -18.47 -13.91
C PRO A 185 8.49 -19.16 -13.26
N SER A 186 9.58 -19.29 -14.02
CA SER A 186 10.93 -19.47 -13.46
C SER A 186 11.69 -18.13 -13.48
N ALA A 187 12.07 -17.72 -12.27
CA ALA A 187 13.36 -17.15 -11.86
C ALA A 187 13.90 -15.86 -12.53
N HIS A 188 13.86 -14.80 -11.71
CA HIS A 188 14.96 -13.88 -11.35
C HIS A 188 15.80 -13.22 -12.46
N LYS A 189 15.66 -11.90 -12.56
CA LYS A 189 16.63 -10.86 -12.14
C LYS A 189 16.14 -9.50 -12.64
N TYR A 190 16.61 -8.44 -11.98
CA TYR A 190 16.75 -7.05 -12.45
C TYR A 190 16.13 -6.02 -11.49
N ASP A 191 17.03 -5.53 -10.66
CA ASP A 191 16.95 -4.27 -9.94
C ASP A 191 17.54 -3.20 -10.87
N ASP A 192 16.69 -2.44 -11.56
CA ASP A 192 17.06 -1.43 -12.57
C ASP A 192 17.55 -0.10 -11.95
N ARG A 193 17.98 -0.08 -10.69
CA ARG A 193 18.57 1.11 -10.06
C ARG A 193 19.87 1.51 -10.80
N PRO A 194 20.01 2.77 -11.26
CA PRO A 194 21.31 3.28 -11.68
C PRO A 194 22.30 3.24 -10.51
N LYS A 195 23.51 2.71 -10.73
CA LYS A 195 24.58 2.72 -9.72
C LYS A 195 25.08 4.16 -9.51
N LEU A 196 24.64 4.80 -8.42
CA LEU A 196 25.11 6.13 -8.01
C LEU A 196 26.57 6.10 -7.49
N PRO A 197 27.34 7.21 -7.61
CA PRO A 197 28.74 7.26 -7.19
C PRO A 197 28.96 6.93 -5.71
N SER A 198 30.09 6.27 -5.41
CA SER A 198 30.48 5.73 -4.10
C SER A 198 30.58 6.73 -2.95
N ALA A 199 30.51 8.04 -3.20
CA ALA A 199 30.52 9.08 -2.16
C ALA A 199 29.21 9.12 -1.32
N TYR A 200 28.25 8.23 -1.62
CA TYR A 200 26.91 8.19 -1.01
C TYR A 200 26.71 7.02 -0.03
N TYR A 201 27.65 6.07 0.07
CA TYR A 201 27.58 4.96 1.03
C TYR A 201 28.55 5.20 2.18
N GLY A 202 28.05 5.82 3.24
CA GLY A 202 28.75 5.96 4.51
C GLY A 202 28.04 5.14 5.60
N ASN A 203 28.74 4.13 6.10
CA ASN A 203 28.60 3.44 7.39
C ASN A 203 27.20 2.97 7.85
N MET A 204 26.96 1.67 7.68
CA MET A 204 26.24 0.87 8.68
C MET A 204 26.93 -0.50 8.78
N ASP A 205 27.98 -0.56 9.59
CA ASP A 205 28.57 -1.81 10.04
C ASP A 205 28.06 -2.16 11.44
N GLY A 206 27.65 -3.42 11.58
CA GLY A 206 27.71 -4.16 12.83
C GLY A 206 26.38 -4.41 13.50
N TYR A 207 25.90 -5.66 13.45
CA TYR A 207 25.65 -6.41 14.68
C TYR A 207 25.64 -7.91 14.39
N SER A 208 26.59 -8.61 15.03
CA SER A 208 26.75 -10.06 15.00
C SER A 208 25.95 -10.72 16.14
N ASN A 209 25.41 -11.90 15.81
CA ASN A 209 24.82 -12.98 16.60
C ASN A 209 25.29 -13.18 18.06
N SER A 210 24.37 -13.64 18.93
CA SER A 210 24.46 -14.95 19.64
C SER A 210 23.38 -15.14 20.73
N GLY A 211 22.95 -16.40 20.95
CA GLY A 211 22.45 -16.89 22.26
C GLY A 211 21.07 -17.56 22.31
N LYS A 212 21.04 -18.89 22.52
CA LYS A 212 19.85 -19.75 22.75
C LYS A 212 19.39 -19.74 24.22
N GLN A 213 18.08 -19.93 24.49
CA GLN A 213 17.48 -21.10 25.22
C GLN A 213 16.10 -20.80 25.86
N HIS A 214 15.25 -21.83 25.81
CA HIS A 214 13.85 -21.89 26.23
C HIS A 214 13.63 -21.85 27.76
N THR A 215 12.62 -21.09 28.19
CA THR A 215 11.72 -21.39 29.32
C THR A 215 10.34 -20.86 28.95
N GLY A 216 9.25 -21.51 29.39
CA GLY A 216 7.87 -21.18 28.98
C GLY A 216 7.53 -19.71 29.23
N ARG A 217 7.61 -18.91 28.17
CA ARG A 217 7.33 -17.47 28.15
C ARG A 217 5.97 -17.30 27.49
N VAL A 218 5.10 -16.45 28.05
CA VAL A 218 4.11 -15.77 27.22
C VAL A 218 4.92 -15.13 26.11
N GLU A 219 4.79 -15.66 24.89
CA GLU A 219 5.64 -15.29 23.78
C GLU A 219 5.41 -13.80 23.56
N CYS A 220 6.40 -13.00 23.95
CA CYS A 220 6.27 -11.57 23.75
C CYS A 220 6.55 -11.30 22.28
N GLU A 221 5.47 -11.27 21.54
CA GLU A 221 5.46 -11.06 20.11
C GLU A 221 4.59 -9.87 19.76
N ASP A 222 5.03 -9.16 18.74
CA ASP A 222 4.21 -8.15 18.10
C ASP A 222 3.11 -8.86 17.30
N LYS A 223 1.89 -8.33 17.38
CA LYS A 223 0.71 -8.87 16.72
C LYS A 223 0.46 -8.25 15.34
N ILE A 224 1.25 -7.23 14.98
CA ILE A 224 1.22 -6.55 13.69
C ILE A 224 2.64 -6.42 13.15
N THR A 225 2.81 -6.43 11.83
CA THR A 225 4.12 -6.35 11.16
C THR A 225 4.71 -4.95 11.15
N VAL A 226 3.88 -3.93 11.28
CA VAL A 226 4.24 -2.52 11.11
C VAL A 226 4.69 -1.82 12.39
N CYS A 227 4.97 -2.55 13.47
CA CYS A 227 5.35 -1.96 14.76
C CYS A 227 6.59 -1.07 14.68
N TRP A 228 7.52 -1.37 13.77
CA TRP A 228 8.76 -0.62 13.58
C TRP A 228 8.53 0.83 13.14
N TRP A 229 7.43 1.15 12.43
CA TRP A 229 7.10 2.52 12.01
C TRP A 229 6.77 3.47 13.16
N SER A 230 6.29 2.94 14.28
CA SER A 230 5.92 3.73 15.46
C SER A 230 6.75 3.38 16.69
N ALA A 231 7.89 2.71 16.51
CA ALA A 231 8.75 2.24 17.59
C ALA A 231 9.31 3.38 18.45
N ASP A 232 9.51 4.56 17.87
CA ASP A 232 9.95 5.78 18.55
C ASP A 232 8.84 6.43 19.40
N ARG A 233 7.58 6.08 19.17
CA ARG A 233 6.39 6.66 19.80
C ARG A 233 5.62 5.70 20.68
N CYS A 234 6.22 4.59 21.07
CA CYS A 234 5.61 3.57 21.95
C CYS A 234 4.88 4.14 23.17
N ARG A 235 5.40 5.21 23.79
CA ARG A 235 4.83 5.84 25.00
C ARG A 235 4.00 7.10 24.72
N SER A 236 3.76 7.44 23.45
CA SER A 236 2.94 8.59 23.06
C SER A 236 1.49 8.38 23.49
N PRO A 237 0.84 9.34 24.19
CA PRO A 237 -0.53 9.17 24.70
C PRO A 237 -1.55 8.73 23.65
N ASN A 238 -1.37 9.15 22.39
CA ASN A 238 -2.30 8.88 21.30
C ASN A 238 -2.29 7.41 20.83
N ILE A 239 -1.16 6.70 20.98
CA ILE A 239 -1.00 5.34 20.46
C ILE A 239 -0.55 4.34 21.52
N ALA A 240 -0.25 4.78 22.75
CA ALA A 240 0.31 3.92 23.80
C ALA A 240 -0.52 2.66 24.07
N SER A 241 -1.85 2.77 24.09
CA SER A 241 -2.72 1.60 24.29
C SER A 241 -2.63 0.60 23.12
N MET A 242 -2.59 1.12 21.89
CA MET A 242 -2.40 0.30 20.69
C MET A 242 -1.02 -0.37 20.72
N MET A 243 0.05 0.38 20.97
CA MET A 243 1.41 -0.13 21.01
C MET A 243 1.61 -1.15 22.14
N MET A 244 0.98 -0.94 23.30
CA MET A 244 0.98 -1.92 24.40
C MET A 244 0.28 -3.22 24.03
N THR A 245 -0.79 -3.15 23.23
CA THR A 245 -1.62 -4.31 22.89
C THR A 245 -1.12 -5.08 21.68
N LEU A 246 -0.63 -4.36 20.67
CA LEU A 246 -0.27 -4.87 19.34
C LEU A 246 1.23 -4.92 19.10
N CYS A 247 2.03 -4.10 19.79
CA CYS A 247 3.48 -4.02 19.62
C CYS A 247 4.28 -4.20 20.93
N PRO A 248 3.90 -5.13 21.83
CA PRO A 248 4.54 -5.24 23.15
C PRO A 248 6.02 -5.59 23.07
N LYS A 249 6.46 -6.33 22.05
CA LYS A 249 7.86 -6.73 21.85
C LYS A 249 8.69 -5.57 21.34
N THR A 250 8.25 -4.92 20.26
CA THR A 250 8.93 -3.73 19.70
C THR A 250 9.07 -2.64 20.76
N CYS A 251 8.04 -2.43 21.59
CA CYS A 251 8.01 -1.39 22.59
C CYS A 251 8.58 -1.77 23.97
N ARG A 252 9.00 -3.02 24.15
CA ARG A 252 9.51 -3.54 25.44
C ARG A 252 8.53 -3.31 26.60
N PHE A 253 7.24 -3.58 26.34
CA PHE A 253 6.19 -3.60 27.38
C PHE A 253 6.07 -4.96 28.07
N CYS A 254 6.90 -5.88 27.61
CA CYS A 254 7.32 -7.15 28.14
C CYS A 254 8.87 -7.16 28.04
#